data_AF-A0A971XU47-F1
#
_entry.id   AF-A0A971XU47-F1
#
_cell.length_a   1.000
_cell.length_b   1.000
_cell.length_c   1.000
_cell.angle_alpha   90.00
_cell.angle_beta   90.00
_cell.angle_gamma   90.00
#
_symmetry.space_group_name_H-M   'P 1'
#
loop_
_entity.id
_entity.type
_entity.pdbx_description
1 polymer ?
#
loop_
_entity_poly.entity_id
_entity_poly.type
_entity_poly.pdbx_seq_one_letter_code
_entity_poly.pdbx_strand_id
1 'polypeptide(L)'
;FTGSGKAVYEIPYRCCLPQGLDNVLVAGRCISVTHEAFGSIRVMATCMAVGQGVGLAAAMAVQAGGNTRAVDTDKLVAGLIDQGQFLLKEGVTERVDPELRMHRQGGSGEIAGHHNPFESN
;
A
#
# COMPACT_ATOMS: atom_id res chain seq x y z
N PHE A 1 -6.42 -0.27 5.84
CA PHE A 1 -7.12 -0.70 7.07
C PHE A 1 -7.11 0.45 8.08
N THR A 2 -8.00 1.42 7.93
CA THR A 2 -8.30 2.41 8.98
C THR A 2 -9.69 2.01 9.46
N GLY A 3 -9.86 1.60 10.72
CA GLY A 3 -11.14 1.13 11.28
C GLY A 3 -12.27 2.17 11.30
N SER A 4 -12.15 3.26 10.53
CA SER A 4 -13.07 4.40 10.43
C SER A 4 -13.80 4.48 9.08
N GLY A 5 -13.47 3.65 8.08
CA GLY A 5 -14.11 3.72 6.75
C GLY A 5 -13.84 5.03 5.97
N LYS A 6 -12.86 5.83 6.39
CA LYS A 6 -12.48 7.09 5.72
C LYS A 6 -11.37 6.85 4.68
N ALA A 7 -11.54 7.50 3.53
CA ALA A 7 -10.71 7.52 2.32
C ALA A 7 -9.31 6.90 2.46
N VAL A 8 -9.06 5.84 1.69
CA VAL A 8 -7.74 5.26 1.49
C VAL A 8 -7.05 6.02 0.36
N TYR A 9 -5.77 6.33 0.52
CA TYR A 9 -4.97 6.98 -0.51
C TYR A 9 -3.98 5.98 -1.11
N GLU A 10 -3.69 6.14 -2.41
CA GLU A 10 -2.64 5.40 -3.10
C GLU A 10 -1.31 6.14 -3.03
N ILE A 11 -0.20 5.42 -3.23
CA ILE A 11 1.14 6.00 -3.24
C ILE A 11 1.57 6.15 -4.70
N PRO A 12 1.63 7.38 -5.24
CA PRO A 12 2.02 7.59 -6.63
C PRO A 12 3.44 7.11 -6.90
N TYR A 13 3.68 6.48 -8.04
CA TYR A 13 5.01 6.02 -8.46
C TYR A 13 6.07 7.14 -8.41
N ARG A 14 5.67 8.38 -8.75
CA ARG A 14 6.54 9.57 -8.68
C ARG A 14 7.16 9.82 -7.30
N CYS A 15 6.54 9.37 -6.21
CA CYS A 15 7.09 9.51 -4.86
C CYS A 15 8.39 8.71 -4.70
N CYS A 16 8.58 7.67 -5.51
CA CYS A 16 9.74 6.79 -5.51
C CYS A 16 10.86 7.26 -6.45
N LEU A 17 10.67 8.36 -7.18
CA LEU A 17 11.64 8.91 -8.14
C LEU A 17 12.41 10.09 -7.51
N PRO A 18 13.72 9.96 -7.24
CA PRO A 18 14.55 11.09 -6.84
C PRO A 18 14.60 12.16 -7.94
N GLN A 19 14.82 13.43 -7.57
CA GLN A 19 15.02 14.49 -8.55
C GLN A 19 16.42 14.41 -9.17
N GLY A 20 16.53 14.70 -10.47
CA GLY A 20 17.82 14.77 -11.17
C GLY A 20 18.47 13.41 -11.52
N LEU A 21 17.87 12.30 -11.10
CA LEU A 21 18.33 10.94 -11.42
C LEU A 21 17.26 10.23 -12.26
N ASP A 22 17.67 9.46 -13.25
CA ASP A 22 16.81 8.70 -14.17
C ASP A 22 17.06 7.19 -14.10
N ASN A 23 18.03 6.74 -13.31
CA ASN A 23 18.41 5.33 -13.13
C ASN A 23 18.34 4.87 -11.67
N VAL A 24 17.70 5.66 -10.79
CA VAL A 24 17.57 5.37 -9.36
C VAL A 24 16.11 5.36 -8.94
N LEU A 25 15.76 4.40 -8.09
CA LEU A 25 14.48 4.33 -7.38
C LEU A 25 14.73 4.25 -5.87
N VAL A 26 13.81 4.82 -5.10
CA VAL A 26 13.83 4.79 -3.64
C VAL A 26 12.55 4.17 -3.09
N ALA A 27 12.65 3.45 -1.97
CA ALA A 27 11.52 2.77 -1.33
C ALA A 27 11.56 2.93 0.20
N GLY A 28 10.38 2.90 0.84
CA GLY A 28 10.25 3.04 2.28
C GLY A 28 10.41 4.47 2.77
N ARG A 29 11.29 4.70 3.76
CA ARG A 29 11.38 6.00 4.47
C ARG A 29 11.95 7.16 3.64
N CYS A 30 12.65 6.88 2.55
CA CYS A 30 13.33 7.88 1.72
C CYS A 30 12.48 8.39 0.55
N ILE A 31 11.22 7.97 0.43
CA ILE A 31 10.33 8.42 -0.64
C ILE A 31 9.75 9.81 -0.35
N SER A 32 9.37 10.54 -1.40
CA SER A 32 8.82 11.89 -1.29
C SER A 32 7.36 11.87 -0.83
N VAL A 33 7.09 12.39 0.37
CA VAL A 33 5.74 12.48 0.97
C VAL A 33 5.59 13.72 1.84
N THR A 34 4.35 14.15 2.05
CA THR A 34 3.99 15.17 3.06
C THR A 34 4.14 14.64 4.48
N HIS A 35 4.26 15.54 5.46
CA HIS A 35 4.35 15.19 6.88
C HIS A 35 3.22 14.27 7.36
N GLU A 36 1.97 14.53 6.96
CA GLU A 36 0.80 13.73 7.36
C GLU A 36 0.89 12.28 6.83
N ALA A 37 1.15 12.12 5.53
CA ALA A 37 1.34 10.81 4.91
C ALA A 37 2.58 10.05 5.44
N PHE A 38 3.59 10.75 5.97
CA PHE A 38 4.80 10.11 6.51
C PHE A 38 4.49 9.21 7.73
N GLY A 39 3.42 9.50 8.47
CA GLY A 39 2.99 8.68 9.60
C GLY A 39 2.58 7.26 9.19
N SER A 40 1.81 7.12 8.12
CA SER A 40 1.27 5.84 7.63
C SER A 40 2.18 5.12 6.64
N ILE A 41 2.96 5.85 5.84
CA ILE A 41 3.85 5.26 4.82
C ILE A 41 4.96 4.41 5.43
N ARG A 42 5.42 4.76 6.62
CA ARG A 42 6.56 4.12 7.29
C ARG A 42 6.17 2.84 8.05
N VAL A 43 4.89 2.50 8.10
CA VAL A 43 4.40 1.24 8.69
C VAL A 43 4.90 0.08 7.85
N MET A 44 5.29 -1.02 8.50
CA MET A 44 5.96 -2.16 7.85
C MET A 44 5.18 -2.70 6.63
N ALA A 45 3.86 -2.88 6.76
CA ALA A 45 3.02 -3.36 5.67
C ALA A 45 3.10 -2.44 4.43
N THR A 46 3.01 -1.13 4.63
CA THR A 46 3.10 -0.14 3.57
C THR A 46 4.50 -0.10 2.94
N CYS A 47 5.55 -0.14 3.78
CA CYS A 47 6.95 -0.21 3.31
C CYS A 47 7.20 -1.44 2.44
N MET A 48 6.68 -2.60 2.83
CA MET A 48 6.80 -3.83 2.04
C MET A 48 6.07 -3.72 0.70
N ALA A 49 4.85 -3.16 0.68
CA ALA A 49 4.10 -2.95 -0.56
C ALA A 49 4.83 -1.99 -1.52
N VAL A 50 5.35 -0.87 -1.02
CA VAL A 50 6.18 0.05 -1.82
C VAL A 50 7.45 -0.63 -2.32
N GLY A 51 8.11 -1.42 -1.48
CA GLY A 51 9.30 -2.18 -1.87
C GLY A 51 9.04 -3.16 -3.01
N GLN A 52 7.92 -3.87 -2.96
CA GLN A 52 7.48 -4.73 -4.07
C GLN A 52 7.23 -3.92 -5.35
N GLY A 53 6.49 -2.81 -5.25
CA GLY A 53 6.22 -1.91 -6.37
C GLY A 53 7.48 -1.38 -7.04
N VAL A 54 8.43 -0.89 -6.24
CA VAL A 54 9.72 -0.38 -6.71
C VAL A 54 10.59 -1.48 -7.31
N GLY A 55 10.59 -2.68 -6.73
CA GLY A 55 11.33 -3.83 -7.25
C GLY A 55 10.85 -4.25 -8.64
N LEU A 56 9.53 -4.35 -8.83
CA LEU A 56 8.96 -4.65 -10.15
C LEU A 56 9.24 -3.52 -11.15
N ALA A 57 9.11 -2.26 -10.73
CA ALA A 57 9.43 -1.12 -11.58
C ALA A 57 10.90 -1.10 -12.00
N ALA A 58 11.83 -1.45 -11.11
CA ALA A 58 13.24 -1.58 -11.44
C ALA A 58 13.49 -2.68 -12.49
N ALA A 59 12.84 -3.83 -12.35
CA ALA A 59 12.94 -4.91 -13.33
C ALA A 59 12.41 -4.48 -14.72
N MET A 60 11.31 -3.72 -14.77
CA MET A 60 10.78 -3.13 -16.00
C MET A 60 11.73 -2.08 -16.59
N ALA A 61 12.30 -1.22 -15.73
CA ALA A 61 13.22 -0.17 -16.16
C ALA A 61 14.48 -0.73 -16.82
N VAL A 62 15.04 -1.83 -16.30
CA VAL A 62 16.19 -2.53 -16.91
C VAL A 62 15.88 -2.97 -18.35
N GLN A 63 14.67 -3.48 -18.60
CA GLN A 63 14.23 -3.87 -19.95
C GLN A 63 14.03 -2.67 -20.88
N ALA A 64 13.74 -1.49 -20.32
CA ALA A 64 13.51 -0.23 -21.04
C ALA A 64 14.78 0.66 -21.12
N GLY A 65 15.98 0.09 -21.02
CA GLY A 65 17.24 0.84 -21.14
C GLY A 65 17.66 1.59 -19.88
N GLY A 66 17.15 1.20 -18.71
CA GLY A 66 17.55 1.73 -17.39
C GLY A 66 16.84 3.01 -16.96
N ASN A 67 15.95 3.58 -17.79
CA ASN A 67 15.24 4.81 -17.47
C ASN A 67 14.02 4.52 -16.57
N THR A 68 14.16 4.82 -15.28
CA THR A 68 13.12 4.63 -14.25
C THR A 68 11.90 5.54 -14.46
N ARG A 69 12.04 6.63 -15.22
CA ARG A 69 10.95 7.57 -15.54
C ARG A 69 10.11 7.12 -16.73
N ALA A 70 10.66 6.24 -17.56
CA ALA A 70 9.97 5.67 -18.73
C ALA A 70 9.12 4.43 -18.39
N VAL A 71 9.06 4.04 -17.11
CA VAL A 71 8.28 2.88 -16.67
C VAL A 71 6.79 3.16 -16.88
N ASP A 72 6.14 2.27 -17.63
CA ASP A 72 4.70 2.27 -17.83
C ASP A 72 3.99 1.86 -16.53
N THR A 73 3.37 2.85 -15.87
CA THR A 73 2.68 2.65 -14.59
C THR A 73 1.45 1.77 -14.70
N ASP A 74 0.80 1.70 -15.87
CA ASP A 74 -0.38 0.83 -16.04
C ASP A 74 0.03 -0.64 -16.07
N LYS A 75 1.12 -0.95 -16.77
CA LYS A 75 1.73 -2.30 -16.75
C LYS A 75 2.29 -2.64 -15.37
N LEU A 76 2.88 -1.67 -14.68
CA LEU A 76 3.37 -1.87 -13.31
C LEU A 76 2.23 -2.27 -12.38
N VAL A 77 1.13 -1.51 -12.37
CA VAL A 77 -0.04 -1.81 -11.54
C VAL A 77 -0.65 -3.16 -11.91
N ALA A 78 -0.80 -3.46 -13.20
CA ALA A 78 -1.30 -4.76 -13.65
C ALA A 78 -0.43 -5.92 -13.15
N GLY A 79 0.90 -5.79 -13.23
CA GLY A 79 1.84 -6.79 -12.73
C GLY A 79 1.81 -6.94 -11.20
N LEU A 80 1.59 -5.86 -10.46
CA LEU A 80 1.43 -5.93 -9.00
C LEU A 80 0.16 -6.68 -8.61
N ILE A 81 -0.96 -6.40 -9.28
CA ILE A 81 -2.23 -7.08 -9.05
C ILE A 81 -2.12 -8.58 -9.37
N ASP A 82 -1.46 -8.93 -10.47
CA ASP A 82 -1.18 -10.32 -10.85
C ASP A 82 -0.38 -11.05 -9.75
N GLN A 83 0.58 -10.35 -9.14
CA GLN A 83 1.35 -10.83 -7.97
C GLN A 83 0.58 -10.79 -6.64
N GLY A 84 -0.70 -10.42 -6.65
CA GLY A 84 -1.57 -10.44 -5.47
C GLY A 84 -1.51 -9.18 -4.59
N GLN A 85 -0.94 -8.06 -5.06
CA GLN A 85 -1.07 -6.78 -4.37
C GLN A 85 -2.51 -6.26 -4.43
N PHE A 86 -2.94 -5.64 -3.33
CA PHE A 86 -4.23 -4.99 -3.24
C PHE A 86 -4.08 -3.49 -3.53
N LEU A 87 -4.55 -3.06 -4.72
CA LEU A 87 -4.52 -1.67 -5.18
C LEU A 87 -5.93 -1.19 -5.54
N LEU A 88 -6.18 0.10 -5.38
CA LEU A 88 -7.51 0.71 -5.52
C LEU A 88 -7.61 1.40 -6.89
N LYS A 89 -7.47 0.63 -7.98
CA LYS A 89 -7.58 1.16 -9.34
C LYS A 89 -8.92 0.78 -9.97
N GLU A 90 -9.54 1.72 -10.67
CA GLU A 90 -10.75 1.46 -11.47
C GLU A 90 -10.47 0.38 -12.53
N GLY A 91 -11.40 -0.58 -12.67
CA GLY A 91 -11.28 -1.69 -13.62
C GLY A 91 -10.54 -2.94 -13.09
N VAL A 92 -10.10 -2.93 -11.84
CA VAL A 92 -9.56 -4.13 -11.17
C VAL A 92 -10.71 -4.93 -10.59
N THR A 93 -10.83 -6.21 -10.97
CA THR A 93 -11.89 -7.10 -10.47
C THR A 93 -11.78 -7.22 -8.95
N GLU A 94 -12.86 -6.91 -8.24
CA GLU A 94 -12.92 -7.05 -6.79
C GLU A 94 -12.69 -8.53 -6.41
N ARG A 95 -11.59 -8.81 -5.73
CA ARG A 95 -11.30 -10.16 -5.24
C ARG A 95 -11.92 -10.34 -3.87
N VAL A 96 -13.17 -10.79 -3.85
CA VAL A 96 -13.87 -11.17 -2.62
C VAL A 96 -13.55 -12.63 -2.32
N ASP A 97 -12.77 -12.87 -1.28
CA ASP A 97 -12.60 -14.22 -0.73
C ASP A 97 -13.73 -14.50 0.29
N PRO A 98 -14.62 -15.48 0.03
CA PRO A 98 -15.69 -15.83 0.95
C PRO A 98 -15.19 -16.27 2.34
N GLU A 99 -14.02 -16.91 2.41
CA GLU A 99 -13.44 -17.41 3.66
C GLU A 99 -12.87 -16.30 4.55
N LEU A 100 -12.51 -15.17 3.94
CA LEU A 100 -12.02 -13.97 4.65
C LEU A 100 -13.15 -13.03 5.06
N ARG A 101 -14.42 -13.39 4.80
CA ARG A 101 -15.55 -12.62 5.32
C ARG A 101 -15.67 -12.85 6.81
N MET A 102 -15.47 -11.77 7.58
CA MET A 102 -15.70 -11.80 9.02
C MET A 102 -17.19 -12.07 9.31
N HIS A 103 -17.50 -13.29 9.73
CA HIS A 103 -18.83 -13.65 10.21
C HIS A 103 -18.99 -13.18 11.66
N ARG A 104 -19.79 -12.13 11.88
CA ARG A 104 -20.12 -11.66 13.23
C ARG A 104 -20.95 -12.73 13.94
N GLN A 105 -20.40 -13.37 14.97
CA GLN A 105 -21.14 -14.23 15.89
C GLN A 105 -21.34 -13.52 17.23
N GLY A 106 -22.60 -13.33 17.64
CA GLY A 106 -22.98 -13.00 19.03
C GLY A 106 -22.62 -11.61 19.59
N GLY A 107 -21.85 -10.77 18.89
CA GLY A 107 -21.47 -9.44 19.39
C GLY A 107 -22.35 -8.30 18.85
N SER A 108 -23.09 -7.59 19.71
CA SER A 108 -23.76 -6.33 19.33
C SER A 108 -22.77 -5.15 19.21
N GLY A 109 -21.67 -5.20 19.97
CA GLY A 109 -20.70 -4.10 20.10
C GLY A 109 -21.03 -3.14 21.25
N GLU A 110 -22.21 -3.28 21.89
CA GLU A 110 -22.67 -2.41 22.99
C GLU A 110 -21.86 -2.61 24.28
N ILE A 111 -21.29 -3.79 24.48
CA ILE A 111 -20.45 -4.19 25.62
C ILE A 111 -18.96 -4.34 25.24
N ALA A 112 -18.55 -3.82 24.08
CA ALA A 112 -17.16 -3.86 23.64
C ALA A 112 -16.32 -2.81 24.42
N GLY A 113 -15.96 -3.13 25.66
CA GLY A 113 -15.01 -2.36 26.46
C GLY A 113 -13.58 -2.88 26.30
N HIS A 114 -12.58 -1.99 26.41
CA HIS A 114 -11.21 -2.44 26.70
C HIS A 114 -11.21 -3.00 28.13
N HIS A 115 -10.81 -4.26 28.30
CA HIS A 115 -10.62 -4.83 29.63
C HIS A 115 -9.58 -4.00 30.38
N ASN A 116 -10.04 -3.25 31.39
CA ASN A 116 -9.18 -2.45 32.25
C ASN A 116 -8.86 -3.26 33.52
N PRO A 117 -7.65 -3.84 33.63
CA PRO A 117 -7.27 -4.64 34.80
C PRO A 117 -7.10 -3.80 36.08
N PHE A 118 -7.25 -2.48 36.00
CA PHE A 118 -7.16 -1.54 37.12
C PHE A 118 -8.51 -0.92 37.52
N GLU A 119 -9.62 -1.35 36.90
CA GLU A 119 -10.95 -0.94 37.34
C GLU A 119 -11.27 -1.64 38.66
N SER A 120 -11.33 -0.87 39.75
CA SER A 120 -11.70 -1.38 41.07
C SER A 120 -13.20 -1.62 41.16
N ASN A 121 -13.60 -2.81 41.63
CA ASN A 121 -14.98 -3.23 41.93
C ASN A 121 -15.77 -2.21 42.76
#